data_AF-A0A960G8X4-F1
#
_entry.id   AF-A0A960G8X4-F1
#
_cell.length_a   1.000
_cell.length_b   1.000
_cell.length_c   1.000
_cell.angle_alpha   90.00
_cell.angle_beta   90.00
_cell.angle_gamma   90.00
#
_symmetry.space_group_name_H-M   'P 1'
#
loop_
_entity.id
_entity.type
_entity.pdbx_description
1 polymer ?
#
loop_
_entity_poly.entity_id
_entity_poly.type
_entity_poly.pdbx_seq_one_letter_code
_entity_poly.pdbx_strand_id
1 'polypeptide(L)'
;MDVIAVLNAGLIEQRAELRAAVVVADVRLPELGSDAVRLTMEHAEGTGLEVLVPYRLRRLRRTVEFDDMLVSETERTIWYEG
;
A
#
# COMPACT_ATOMS: atom_id res chain seq x y z
N MET A 1 -3.45 3.45 -17.85
CA MET A 1 -3.54 3.94 -16.46
C MET A 1 -3.47 2.71 -15.57
N ASP A 2 -2.62 2.70 -14.56
CA ASP A 2 -2.49 1.58 -13.62
C ASP A 2 -3.73 1.50 -12.69
N VAL A 3 -4.11 0.31 -12.23
CA VAL A 3 -5.27 0.08 -11.33
C VAL A 3 -5.15 0.90 -10.05
N ILE A 4 -3.94 1.02 -9.49
CA ILE A 4 -3.71 1.83 -8.29
C ILE A 4 -4.04 3.30 -8.54
N ALA A 5 -3.72 3.83 -9.72
CA ALA A 5 -4.06 5.21 -10.08
C ALA A 5 -5.59 5.41 -10.22
N VAL A 6 -6.32 4.40 -10.69
CA VAL A 6 -7.80 4.43 -10.75
C VAL A 6 -8.40 4.42 -9.35
N LEU A 7 -7.88 3.60 -8.44
CA LEU A 7 -8.31 3.57 -7.04
C LEU A 7 -8.05 4.92 -6.36
N ASN A 8 -6.86 5.49 -6.54
CA ASN A 8 -6.52 6.81 -6.01
C ASN A 8 -7.44 7.90 -6.55
N ALA A 9 -7.81 7.87 -7.84
CA ALA A 9 -8.75 8.83 -8.40
C ALA A 9 -10.13 8.77 -7.71
N GLY A 10 -10.66 7.57 -7.47
CA GLY A 10 -11.92 7.41 -6.73
C GLY A 10 -11.82 7.87 -5.27
N LEU A 11 -10.68 7.63 -4.61
CA LEU A 11 -10.43 8.10 -3.25
C LEU A 11 -10.32 9.63 -3.19
N ILE A 12 -9.72 10.26 -4.21
CA ILE A 12 -9.65 11.71 -4.36
C ILE A 12 -11.07 12.29 -4.47
N GLU A 13 -11.96 11.68 -5.25
CA GLU A 13 -13.35 12.14 -5.39
C GLU A 13 -14.12 12.11 -4.07
N GLN A 14 -13.82 11.13 -3.20
CA GLN A 14 -14.49 10.93 -1.90
C GLN A 14 -13.72 11.53 -0.71
N ARG A 15 -12.60 12.23 -0.94
CA ARG A 15 -11.66 12.67 0.12
C ARG A 15 -12.28 13.56 1.21
N ALA A 16 -13.39 14.23 0.91
CA ALA A 16 -14.10 15.07 1.88
C ALA A 16 -14.88 14.26 2.94
N GLU A 17 -15.16 12.98 2.67
CA GLU A 17 -15.89 12.06 3.54
C GLU A 17 -14.95 11.14 4.34
N LEU A 18 -13.65 11.20 4.05
CA LEU A 18 -12.64 10.31 4.60
C LEU A 18 -11.66 11.10 5.48
N ARG A 19 -11.26 10.53 6.62
CA ARG A 19 -10.14 11.06 7.44
C ARG A 19 -8.81 10.44 7.05
N ALA A 20 -8.86 9.25 6.47
CA ALA A 20 -7.72 8.52 5.95
C ALA A 20 -8.18 7.57 4.85
N ALA A 21 -7.27 7.18 3.98
CA ALA A 21 -7.48 6.13 2.99
C ALA A 21 -6.23 5.28 2.87
N VAL A 22 -6.42 4.00 2.54
CA VAL A 22 -5.32 3.06 2.28
C VAL A 22 -5.63 2.24 1.04
N VAL A 23 -4.65 2.14 0.15
CA VAL A 23 -4.67 1.19 -0.97
C VAL A 23 -3.77 0.02 -0.61
N VAL A 24 -4.34 -1.19 -0.69
CA VAL A 24 -3.61 -2.44 -0.45
C VAL A 24 -3.42 -3.16 -1.79
N ALA A 25 -2.19 -3.52 -2.09
CA ALA A 25 -1.84 -4.25 -3.31
C ALA A 25 -0.85 -5.37 -2.99
N ASP A 26 -1.03 -6.50 -3.68
CA ASP A 26 0.01 -7.51 -3.79
C ASP A 26 1.04 -7.04 -4.83
N VAL A 27 2.31 -7.00 -4.45
CA VAL A 27 3.39 -6.55 -5.32
C VAL A 27 4.51 -7.58 -5.36
N ARG A 28 5.14 -7.71 -6.53
CA ARG A 28 6.35 -8.52 -6.67
C ARG A 28 7.55 -7.74 -6.16
N LEU A 29 8.41 -8.38 -5.36
CA LEU A 29 9.73 -7.87 -4.97
C LEU A 29 10.82 -8.66 -5.70
N PRO A 30 11.32 -8.18 -6.86
CA PRO A 30 12.29 -8.91 -7.67
C PRO A 30 13.58 -9.24 -6.91
N GLU A 31 14.04 -8.33 -6.06
CA GLU A 31 15.30 -8.44 -5.32
C GLU A 31 15.25 -9.56 -4.27
N LEU A 32 14.06 -9.82 -3.71
CA LEU A 32 13.83 -10.87 -2.72
C LEU A 32 13.29 -12.16 -3.35
N GLY A 33 12.95 -12.14 -4.64
CA GLY A 33 12.31 -13.25 -5.33
C GLY A 33 10.97 -13.66 -4.71
N SER A 34 10.31 -12.75 -3.98
CA SER A 34 9.08 -12.99 -3.21
C SER A 34 8.01 -11.96 -3.56
N ASP A 35 6.82 -12.14 -3.01
CA ASP A 35 5.74 -11.17 -3.10
C ASP A 35 5.66 -10.38 -1.78
N ALA A 36 4.91 -9.29 -1.77
CA ALA A 36 4.68 -8.48 -0.59
C ALA A 36 3.28 -7.87 -0.61
N VAL A 37 2.70 -7.73 0.57
CA VAL A 37 1.54 -6.87 0.75
C VAL A 37 2.06 -5.45 0.94
N ARG A 38 1.72 -4.56 0.00
CA ARG A 38 2.01 -3.13 0.08
C ARG A 38 0.75 -2.38 0.48
N LEU A 39 0.87 -1.55 1.50
CA LEU A 39 -0.16 -0.63 1.95
C LEU A 39 0.36 0.78 1.75
N THR A 40 -0.33 1.57 0.94
CA THR A 40 -0.05 3.00 0.77
C THR A 40 -1.19 3.76 1.42
N MET A 41 -0.92 4.44 2.53
CA MET A 41 -1.90 5.11 3.37
C MET A 41 -1.65 6.61 3.40
N GLU A 42 -2.73 7.38 3.38
CA GLU A 42 -2.72 8.82 3.64
C GLU A 42 -3.75 9.19 4.69
N HIS A 43 -3.39 10.16 5.54
CA HIS A 43 -4.30 10.82 6.47
C HIS A 43 -4.53 12.26 6.02
N ALA A 44 -5.76 12.75 6.17
CA ALA A 44 -6.17 14.10 5.79
C ALA A 44 -5.37 15.21 6.49
N GLU A 45 -4.76 14.90 7.65
CA GLU A 45 -3.94 15.82 8.45
C GLU A 45 -2.46 15.91 8.00
N GLY A 46 -2.07 15.22 6.92
CA GLY A 46 -0.76 15.44 6.30
C GLY A 46 0.21 14.27 6.32
N THR A 47 -0.17 13.13 6.89
CA THR A 47 0.71 11.96 6.97
C THR A 47 0.50 11.02 5.78
N GLY A 48 1.58 10.65 5.09
CA GLY A 48 1.62 9.54 4.14
C GLY A 48 2.53 8.43 4.66
N LEU A 49 2.06 7.18 4.72
CA LEU A 49 2.86 6.02 5.09
C LEU A 49 2.79 4.94 4.02
N GLU A 50 3.92 4.30 3.77
CA GLU A 50 3.98 3.01 3.08
C GLU A 50 4.38 1.92 4.07
N VAL A 51 3.63 0.81 4.06
CA VAL A 51 3.96 -0.41 4.79
C VAL A 51 4.13 -1.53 3.78
N LEU A 52 5.28 -2.19 3.82
CA LEU A 52 5.59 -3.33 2.98
C LEU A 52 5.81 -4.55 3.86
N VAL A 53 5.04 -5.61 3.62
CA VAL A 53 5.14 -6.88 4.33
C VAL A 53 5.48 -7.99 3.32
N PRO A 54 6.78 -8.30 3.13
CA PRO A 54 7.18 -9.41 2.28
C PRO A 54 6.63 -10.73 2.82
N TYR A 55 6.18 -11.60 1.92
CA TYR A 55 5.69 -12.92 2.27
C TYR A 55 6.08 -13.99 1.26
N ARG A 56 6.09 -15.25 1.72
CA ARG A 56 6.31 -16.43 0.87
C ARG A 56 5.23 -17.48 1.13
N LEU A 57 4.67 -18.01 0.05
CA LEU A 57 3.72 -19.11 0.11
C LEU A 57 4.45 -20.45 0.20
N ARG A 58 4.31 -21.16 1.32
CA ARG A 58 4.78 -22.55 1.45
C ARG A 58 3.72 -23.52 0.95
N ARG A 59 3.71 -23.75 -0.38
CA ARG A 59 2.70 -24.57 -1.08
C ARG A 59 2.48 -25.96 -0.46
N LEU A 60 3.54 -26.63 -0.01
CA LEU A 60 3.45 -27.96 0.60
C LEU A 60 2.75 -27.96 1.97
N ARG A 61 2.86 -26.87 2.73
CA ARG A 61 2.31 -26.74 4.09
C ARG A 61 1.07 -25.84 4.15
N ARG A 62 0.65 -25.26 3.02
CA ARG A 62 -0.46 -24.28 2.91
C ARG A 62 -0.34 -23.16 3.95
N THR A 63 0.89 -22.71 4.21
CA THR A 63 1.20 -21.65 5.18
C THR A 63 1.80 -20.44 4.47
N VAL A 64 1.66 -19.29 5.11
CA VAL A 64 2.29 -18.03 4.70
C VAL A 64 3.37 -17.70 5.73
N GLU A 65 4.58 -17.43 5.26
CA GLU A 65 5.66 -16.89 6.07
C GLU A 65 5.84 -15.42 5.73
N PHE A 66 5.98 -14.59 6.75
CA PHE A 66 6.22 -13.16 6.62
C PHE A 66 7.66 -12.86 7.02
N ASP A 67 8.29 -11.95 6.29
CA ASP A 67 9.55 -11.34 6.72
C ASP A 67 9.26 -10.05 7.51
N ASP A 68 10.32 -9.33 7.89
CA ASP A 68 10.22 -8.08 8.62
C ASP A 68 9.38 -7.04 7.86
N MET A 69 8.51 -6.37 8.61
CA MET A 69 7.71 -5.26 8.10
C MET A 69 8.60 -4.04 7.90
N LEU A 70 8.53 -3.46 6.72
CA LEU A 70 9.18 -2.21 6.38
C LEU A 70 8.15 -1.09 6.42
N VAL A 71 8.46 0.01 7.11
CA VAL A 71 7.59 1.18 7.22
C VAL A 71 8.39 2.41 6.81
N SER A 72 7.83 3.22 5.92
CA SER A 72 8.42 4.48 5.49
C SER A 72 7.38 5.56 5.29
N GLU A 73 7.81 6.82 5.31
CA GLU A 73 6.99 7.92 4.81
C GLU A 73 6.86 7.83 3.29
N THR A 74 5.74 8.32 2.74
CA THR A 74 5.49 8.38 1.29
C THR A 74 4.86 9.71 0.92
N GLU A 75 5.04 10.11 -0.34
CA GLU A 75 4.35 11.25 -0.92
C GLU A 75 2.83 11.04 -0.90
N ARG A 76 2.09 12.15 -0.75
CA ARG A 76 0.64 12.18 -0.73
C ARG A 76 0.09 12.42 -2.14
N THR A 77 -0.91 11.63 -2.52
CA THR A 77 -1.65 11.71 -3.78
C THR A 77 -3.11 12.10 -3.55
N ILE A 78 -3.74 11.65 -2.45
CA ILE A 78 -5.18 11.84 -2.17
C ILE A 78 -5.48 13.22 -1.57
N TRP A 79 -4.69 13.64 -0.58
CA TRP A 79 -4.79 14.96 0.06
C TRP A 79 -3.63 15.88 -0.33
N TYR A 80 -3.17 15.80 -1.58
CA TYR A 80 -2.12 16.68 -2.09
C TYR A 80 -2.60 18.15 -2.07
N GLU A 81 -1.92 18.97 -1.28
CA GLU A 81 -2.00 20.42 -1.38
C GLU A 81 -0.84 20.84 -2.28
N GLY A 82 -1.17 21.20 -3.53
CA GLY A 82 -0.22 21.84 -4.44
C GLY A 82 0.02 23.28 -4.07
#